data_AF-A0A2N7XGI9-F1
#
_entry.id   AF-A0A2N7XGI9-F1
#
_cell.length_a   1.000
_cell.length_b   1.000
_cell.length_c   1.000
_cell.angle_alpha   90.00
_cell.angle_beta   90.00
_cell.angle_gamma   90.00
#
_symmetry.space_group_name_H-M   'P 1'
#
loop_
_entity.id
_entity.type
_entity.pdbx_description
1 polymer ?
#
loop_
_entity_poly.entity_id
_entity_poly.type
_entity_poly.pdbx_seq_one_letter_code
_entity_poly.pdbx_strand_id
1 'polypeptide(L)'
;MTQPRAIVPVQLAIGVGVIAISAVLAVGAFRFPPEMGFVILGAHVYPYGVAVFLGVVGLLLCYQAVTGGFRELADHSAEAAQALPGGKAGAAWVTAGLVGVAVLINLIGFVLAAGLLFACSARGFGSRRPVKDLAIGIALTLPIYWLFNAGLGVSLPPLVNAWI
;
A
#
# COMPACT_ATOMS: atom_id res chain seq x y z
N MET A 1 12.36 42.17 -5.48
CA MET A 1 12.63 41.55 -4.16
C MET A 1 12.44 40.05 -4.30
N THR A 2 13.50 39.31 -4.60
CA THR A 2 13.48 37.83 -4.69
C THR A 2 13.67 37.28 -3.28
N GLN A 3 12.59 36.80 -2.66
CA GLN A 3 12.65 36.09 -1.39
C GLN A 3 13.61 34.89 -1.53
N PRO A 4 14.56 34.68 -0.60
CA PRO A 4 15.43 33.51 -0.65
C PRO A 4 14.57 32.26 -0.54
N ARG A 5 14.66 31.36 -1.53
CA ARG A 5 14.00 30.05 -1.52
C ARG A 5 14.52 29.25 -0.33
N ALA A 6 13.82 29.31 0.80
CA ALA A 6 14.18 28.56 1.99
C ALA A 6 13.87 27.08 1.75
N ILE A 7 14.91 26.25 1.76
CA ILE A 7 14.79 24.80 1.81
C ILE A 7 13.98 24.45 3.06
N VAL A 8 12.93 23.64 2.92
CA VAL A 8 12.14 23.19 4.06
C VAL A 8 12.66 21.81 4.50
N PRO A 9 13.51 21.72 5.54
CA PRO A 9 14.21 20.47 5.88
C PRO A 9 13.27 19.33 6.24
N VAL A 10 12.11 19.62 6.83
CA VAL A 10 11.08 18.62 7.16
C VAL A 10 10.49 17.99 5.90
N GLN A 11 10.19 18.78 4.86
CA GLN A 11 9.62 18.26 3.62
C GLN A 11 10.66 17.44 2.84
N LEU A 12 11.93 17.83 2.91
CA LEU A 12 13.02 17.05 2.36
C LEU A 12 13.14 15.70 3.07
N ALA A 13 13.03 15.67 4.40
CA ALA A 13 13.06 14.42 5.18
C ALA A 13 11.92 13.47 4.78
N ILE A 14 10.72 13.98 4.49
CA ILE A 14 9.59 13.18 3.99
C ILE A 14 9.94 12.55 2.63
N GLY A 15 10.43 13.35 1.68
CA GLY A 15 10.84 12.85 0.36
C GLY A 15 11.93 11.78 0.45
N VAL A 16 12.96 12.03 1.26
CA VAL A 16 14.04 11.06 1.52
C VAL A 16 13.50 9.78 2.17
N GLY A 17 12.56 9.90 3.11
CA GLY A 17 11.90 8.74 3.73
C GLY A 17 11.14 7.89 2.72
N VAL A 18 10.42 8.52 1.78
CA VAL A 18 9.72 7.82 0.69
C VAL A 18 10.72 7.09 -0.23
N ILE A 19 11.85 7.73 -0.56
CA ILE A 19 12.93 7.10 -1.33
C ILE A 19 13.51 5.91 -0.57
N ALA A 20 13.73 6.02 0.74
CA ALA A 20 14.23 4.92 1.56
C ALA A 20 13.27 3.72 1.56
N ILE A 21 11.96 3.94 1.67
CA ILE A 21 10.94 2.89 1.57
C ILE A 21 10.95 2.24 0.18
N SER A 22 11.07 3.05 -0.88
CA SER A 22 11.21 2.55 -2.27
C SER A 22 12.43 1.64 -2.41
N ALA A 23 13.59 2.03 -1.86
CA ALA A 23 14.80 1.22 -1.89
C ALA A 23 14.63 -0.10 -1.13
N VAL A 24 14.00 -0.08 0.05
CA VAL A 24 13.69 -1.29 0.81
C VAL A 24 12.79 -2.24 0.01
N LEU A 25 11.75 -1.71 -0.64
CA LEU A 25 10.86 -2.50 -1.51
C LEU A 25 11.62 -3.09 -2.71
N ALA A 26 12.48 -2.31 -3.37
CA ALA A 26 13.27 -2.79 -4.50
C ALA A 26 14.27 -3.89 -4.08
N VAL A 27 14.93 -3.74 -2.92
CA VAL A 27 15.81 -4.77 -2.36
C VAL A 27 15.00 -6.02 -2.01
N GLY A 28 13.81 -5.87 -1.40
CA GLY A 28 12.93 -7.00 -1.13
C GLY A 28 12.53 -7.74 -2.39
N ALA A 29 12.16 -7.00 -3.44
CA ALA A 29 11.81 -7.53 -4.75
C ALA A 29 12.98 -8.28 -5.43
N PHE A 30 14.22 -7.78 -5.27
CA PHE A 30 15.42 -8.44 -5.80
C PHE A 30 15.77 -9.75 -5.10
N ARG A 31 15.34 -9.93 -3.85
CA ARG A 31 15.62 -11.12 -3.05
C ARG A 31 14.65 -12.28 -3.31
N PHE A 32 13.66 -12.12 -4.19
CA PHE A 32 12.75 -13.20 -4.52
C PHE A 32 13.49 -14.36 -5.20
N PRO A 33 13.22 -15.62 -4.81
CA PRO A 33 13.80 -16.78 -5.48
C PRO A 33 13.44 -16.79 -6.98
N PRO A 34 14.36 -17.22 -7.86
CA PRO A 34 14.06 -17.42 -9.27
C PRO A 34 12.95 -18.48 -9.42
N GLU A 35 11.95 -18.14 -10.22
CA GLU A 35 10.75 -18.97 -10.39
C GLU A 35 11.03 -20.14 -11.34
N MET A 36 10.65 -21.33 -10.92
CA MET A 36 10.81 -22.56 -11.69
C MET A 36 9.41 -23.02 -12.16
N GLY A 37 8.95 -22.57 -13.32
CA GLY A 37 7.63 -22.94 -13.87
C GLY A 37 7.13 -22.06 -15.02
N PHE A 38 5.94 -22.37 -15.54
CA PHE A 38 5.23 -21.54 -16.55
C PHE A 38 4.51 -20.37 -15.87
N VAL A 39 5.26 -19.35 -15.46
CA VAL A 39 4.71 -18.09 -14.92
C VAL A 39 4.86 -17.02 -16.00
N ILE A 40 3.78 -16.30 -16.32
CA ILE A 40 3.79 -15.30 -17.40
C ILE A 40 4.52 -14.03 -16.96
N LEU A 41 4.42 -13.68 -15.67
CA LEU A 41 5.06 -12.50 -15.09
C LEU A 41 5.60 -12.87 -13.71
N GLY A 42 6.89 -12.64 -13.47
CA GLY A 42 7.50 -12.96 -12.18
C GLY A 42 6.90 -12.16 -11.01
N ALA A 43 6.82 -12.77 -9.84
CA ALA A 43 6.35 -12.22 -8.57
C ALA A 43 7.10 -10.95 -8.14
N HIS A 44 8.32 -10.74 -8.63
CA HIS A 44 9.11 -9.54 -8.36
C HIS A 44 8.70 -8.32 -9.22
N VAL A 45 8.00 -8.52 -10.34
CA VAL A 45 7.68 -7.45 -11.29
C VAL A 45 6.74 -6.41 -10.67
N TYR A 46 5.68 -6.85 -10.00
CA TYR A 46 4.73 -5.93 -9.35
C TYR A 46 5.37 -5.12 -8.21
N PRO A 47 6.08 -5.73 -7.24
CA PRO A 47 6.82 -4.99 -6.22
C PRO A 47 7.83 -4.01 -6.80
N TYR A 48 8.56 -4.39 -7.86
CA TYR A 48 9.50 -3.49 -8.53
C TYR A 48 8.80 -2.29 -9.17
N GLY A 49 7.66 -2.51 -9.86
CA GLY A 49 6.88 -1.42 -10.45
C GLY A 49 6.42 -0.41 -9.40
N VAL A 50 5.92 -0.89 -8.26
CA VAL A 50 5.54 -0.04 -7.12
C VAL A 50 6.76 0.68 -6.54
N ALA A 51 7.90 -0.01 -6.38
CA ALA A 51 9.12 0.58 -5.87
C ALA A 51 9.64 1.71 -6.78
N VAL A 52 9.64 1.50 -8.11
CA VAL A 52 10.04 2.52 -9.09
C VAL A 52 9.10 3.72 -9.03
N PHE A 53 7.79 3.50 -9.04
CA PHE A 53 6.80 4.58 -8.95
C PHE A 53 6.99 5.40 -7.66
N LEU A 54 7.15 4.72 -6.52
CA LEU A 54 7.39 5.37 -5.24
C LEU A 54 8.71 6.15 -5.21
N GLY A 55 9.76 5.62 -5.86
CA GLY A 55 11.03 6.31 -6.04
C GLY A 55 10.89 7.60 -6.85
N VAL A 56 10.16 7.55 -7.96
CA VAL A 56 9.84 8.75 -8.77
C VAL A 56 9.09 9.78 -7.94
N VAL A 57 8.05 9.37 -7.20
CA VAL A 57 7.31 10.27 -6.30
C VAL A 57 8.22 10.87 -5.24
N GLY A 58 9.08 10.07 -4.60
CA GLY A 58 10.05 10.55 -3.62
C GLY A 58 11.02 11.59 -4.19
N LEU A 59 11.54 11.37 -5.40
CA LEU A 59 12.40 12.33 -6.10
C LEU A 59 11.66 13.64 -6.41
N LEU A 60 10.42 13.56 -6.88
CA LEU A 60 9.58 14.74 -7.13
C LEU A 60 9.30 15.53 -5.84
N LEU A 61 9.07 14.84 -4.71
CA LEU A 61 8.90 15.48 -3.40
C LEU A 61 10.20 16.17 -2.95
N CYS A 62 11.36 15.51 -3.08
CA CYS A 62 12.66 16.15 -2.80
C CYS A 62 12.88 17.39 -3.67
N TYR A 63 12.54 17.31 -4.97
CA TYR A 63 12.63 18.44 -5.89
C TYR A 63 11.72 19.60 -5.44
N GLN A 64 10.47 19.33 -5.07
CA GLN A 64 9.57 20.36 -4.54
C GLN A 64 10.09 20.96 -3.23
N ALA A 65 10.61 20.14 -2.31
CA ALA A 65 11.17 20.59 -1.04
C ALA A 65 12.37 21.54 -1.22
N VAL A 66 13.20 21.32 -2.24
CA VAL A 66 14.36 22.17 -2.55
C VAL A 66 13.97 23.42 -3.37
N THR A 67 12.94 23.35 -4.22
CA THR A 67 12.60 24.44 -5.17
C THR A 67 11.58 25.46 -4.67
N GLY A 68 11.06 25.31 -3.46
CA GLY A 68 10.12 26.26 -2.86
C GLY A 68 9.12 25.67 -1.87
N GLY A 69 9.31 24.40 -1.49
CA GLY A 69 8.43 23.67 -0.59
C GLY A 69 7.19 23.07 -1.28
N PHE A 70 6.45 22.23 -0.56
CA PHE A 70 5.20 21.64 -1.04
C PHE A 70 4.16 22.74 -1.25
N ARG A 71 3.93 23.08 -2.52
CA ARG A 71 3.11 24.22 -2.95
C ARG A 71 1.66 24.13 -2.48
N GLU A 72 1.15 22.92 -2.34
CA GLU A 72 -0.23 22.64 -1.87
C GLU A 72 -0.32 22.42 -0.36
N LEU A 73 0.78 22.45 0.39
CA LEU A 73 0.76 22.12 1.83
C LEU A 73 0.50 23.34 2.74
N ALA A 74 0.67 24.56 2.21
CA ALA A 74 0.69 25.79 3.00
C ALA A 74 -0.68 26.20 3.58
N ASP A 75 -1.79 25.74 2.99
CA ASP A 75 -3.14 26.16 3.40
C ASP A 75 -3.88 25.13 4.28
N HIS A 76 -3.40 23.89 4.37
CA HIS A 76 -4.08 22.82 5.09
C HIS A 76 -3.72 22.71 6.57
N SER A 77 -2.91 23.60 7.18
CA SER A 77 -2.62 23.50 8.62
C SER A 77 -3.86 23.76 9.51
N ALA A 78 -4.79 24.58 9.03
CA ALA A 78 -6.07 24.81 9.70
C ALA A 78 -7.06 23.63 9.49
N GLU A 79 -7.09 23.05 8.29
CA GLU A 79 -7.91 21.87 7.98
C GLU A 79 -7.34 20.56 8.54
N ALA A 80 -6.03 20.44 8.71
CA ALA A 80 -5.37 19.29 9.34
C ALA A 80 -5.65 19.23 10.85
N ALA A 81 -5.87 20.38 11.49
CA ALA A 81 -6.41 20.43 12.86
C ALA A 81 -7.90 20.03 12.91
N GLN A 82 -8.60 20.15 11.78
CA GLN A 82 -9.99 19.73 11.57
C GLN A 82 -10.11 18.31 10.98
N ALA A 83 -8.98 17.68 10.63
CA ALA A 83 -8.94 16.29 10.23
C ALA A 83 -9.46 15.45 11.39
N LEU A 84 -10.58 14.79 11.14
CA LEU A 84 -11.40 14.02 12.06
C LEU A 84 -10.57 13.42 13.23
N PRO A 85 -11.03 13.52 14.51
CA PRO A 85 -10.32 13.01 15.70
C PRO A 85 -9.94 11.50 15.68
N GLY A 86 -10.18 10.78 14.58
CA GLY A 86 -9.92 9.37 14.37
C GLY A 86 -8.71 9.01 13.51
N GLY A 87 -7.91 9.96 12.98
CA GLY A 87 -6.80 9.63 12.06
C GLY A 87 -5.80 8.58 12.60
N LYS A 88 -5.49 8.63 13.90
CA LYS A 88 -4.61 7.64 14.57
C LYS A 88 -5.29 6.28 14.72
N ALA A 89 -6.57 6.26 15.06
CA ALA A 89 -7.35 5.03 15.17
C ALA A 89 -7.56 4.38 13.80
N GLY A 90 -7.76 5.19 12.75
CA GLY A 90 -7.85 4.75 11.36
C GLY A 90 -6.56 4.09 10.87
N ALA A 91 -5.43 4.75 11.10
CA ALA A 91 -4.11 4.18 10.81
C ALA A 91 -3.87 2.87 11.57
N ALA A 92 -4.28 2.79 12.85
CA ALA A 92 -4.18 1.56 13.63
C ALA A 92 -5.04 0.42 13.06
N TRP A 93 -6.26 0.71 12.60
CA TRP A 93 -7.13 -0.28 11.96
C TRP A 93 -6.57 -0.80 10.63
N VAL A 94 -6.05 0.09 9.78
CA VAL A 94 -5.41 -0.31 8.51
C VAL A 94 -4.17 -1.17 8.80
N THR A 95 -3.33 -0.75 9.76
CA THR A 95 -2.14 -1.49 10.16
C THR A 95 -2.50 -2.86 10.73
N ALA A 96 -3.53 -2.95 11.57
CA ALA A 96 -4.02 -4.22 12.09
C ALA A 96 -4.54 -5.14 10.98
N GLY A 97 -5.24 -4.61 9.99
CA GLY A 97 -5.66 -5.36 8.81
C GLY A 97 -4.49 -5.89 8.00
N LEU A 98 -3.44 -5.09 7.83
CA LEU A 98 -2.22 -5.48 7.10
C LEU A 98 -1.45 -6.59 7.82
N VAL A 99 -1.28 -6.46 9.13
CA VAL A 99 -0.70 -7.52 9.97
C VAL A 99 -1.58 -8.77 9.94
N GLY A 100 -2.90 -8.59 9.96
CA GLY A 100 -3.87 -9.68 9.82
C GLY A 100 -3.66 -10.47 8.53
N VAL A 101 -3.45 -9.80 7.39
CA VAL A 101 -3.10 -10.48 6.13
C VAL A 101 -1.83 -11.29 6.27
N ALA A 102 -0.75 -10.69 6.77
CA ALA A 102 0.54 -11.37 6.88
C ALA A 102 0.48 -12.66 7.72
N VAL A 103 -0.33 -12.67 8.78
CA VAL A 103 -0.47 -13.82 9.70
C VAL A 103 -1.50 -14.83 9.18
N LEU A 104 -2.63 -14.38 8.64
CA LEU A 104 -3.76 -15.27 8.30
C LEU A 104 -3.74 -15.78 6.85
N ILE A 105 -2.96 -15.20 5.94
CA ILE A 105 -3.00 -15.56 4.51
C ILE A 105 -2.77 -17.06 4.24
N ASN A 106 -1.91 -17.71 5.04
CA ASN A 106 -1.65 -19.15 4.92
C ASN A 106 -2.73 -20.03 5.58
N LEU A 107 -3.61 -19.46 6.41
CA LEU A 107 -4.67 -20.20 7.11
C LEU A 107 -6.01 -20.12 6.39
N ILE A 108 -6.41 -18.91 5.96
CA ILE A 108 -7.75 -18.65 5.40
C ILE A 108 -7.74 -18.34 3.90
N GLY A 109 -6.56 -18.31 3.27
CA GLY A 109 -6.38 -18.02 1.86
C GLY A 109 -6.38 -16.52 1.51
N PHE A 110 -5.98 -16.23 0.27
CA PHE A 110 -5.76 -14.87 -0.23
C PHE A 110 -7.03 -13.98 -0.19
N VAL A 111 -8.15 -14.50 -0.70
CA VAL A 111 -9.39 -13.72 -0.86
C VAL A 111 -9.96 -13.28 0.49
N LEU A 112 -10.02 -14.17 1.48
CA LEU A 112 -10.54 -13.82 2.81
C LEU A 112 -9.57 -12.91 3.55
N ALA A 113 -8.26 -13.13 3.45
CA ALA A 113 -7.26 -12.25 4.05
C ALA A 113 -7.35 -10.83 3.46
N ALA A 114 -7.39 -10.70 2.14
CA ALA A 114 -7.51 -9.41 1.46
C ALA A 114 -8.87 -8.73 1.73
N GLY A 115 -9.96 -9.49 1.79
CA GLY A 115 -11.28 -8.98 2.21
C GLY A 115 -11.28 -8.47 3.64
N LEU A 116 -10.57 -9.15 4.56
CA LEU A 116 -10.40 -8.70 5.94
C LEU A 116 -9.62 -7.39 6.02
N LEU A 117 -8.51 -7.26 5.28
CA LEU A 117 -7.77 -6.02 5.18
C LEU A 117 -8.65 -4.87 4.67
N PHE A 118 -9.47 -5.13 3.65
CA PHE A 118 -10.42 -4.14 3.14
C PHE A 118 -11.42 -3.73 4.23
N ALA A 119 -12.01 -4.68 4.96
CA ALA A 119 -12.96 -4.40 6.04
C ALA A 119 -12.31 -3.61 7.19
N CYS A 120 -11.08 -3.96 7.58
CA CYS A 120 -10.31 -3.21 8.57
C CYS A 120 -10.00 -1.79 8.08
N SER A 121 -9.64 -1.62 6.81
CA SER A 121 -9.37 -0.31 6.22
C SER A 121 -10.64 0.56 6.17
N ALA A 122 -11.76 0.00 5.71
CA ALA A 122 -13.06 0.67 5.68
C ALA A 122 -13.51 1.10 7.08
N ARG A 123 -13.28 0.28 8.11
CA ARG A 123 -13.47 0.68 9.50
C ARG A 123 -12.55 1.82 9.94
N GLY A 124 -11.30 1.80 9.50
CA GLY A 124 -10.36 2.88 9.77
C GLY A 124 -10.80 4.23 9.20
N PHE A 125 -11.53 4.22 8.08
CA PHE A 125 -12.16 5.40 7.48
C PHE A 125 -13.55 5.74 8.06
N GLY A 126 -14.00 5.05 9.11
CA GLY A 126 -15.24 5.37 9.82
C GLY A 126 -16.48 4.54 9.40
N SER A 127 -16.33 3.53 8.56
CA SER A 127 -17.45 2.61 8.27
C SER A 127 -17.87 1.84 9.53
N ARG A 128 -19.18 1.75 9.74
CA ARG A 128 -19.80 0.99 10.84
C ARG A 128 -20.42 -0.33 10.39
N ARG A 129 -20.23 -0.74 9.13
CA ARG A 129 -20.91 -1.90 8.52
C ARG A 129 -19.91 -2.99 8.10
N PRO A 130 -19.26 -3.67 9.06
CA PRO A 130 -18.17 -4.60 8.79
C PRO A 130 -18.53 -5.74 7.82
N VAL A 131 -19.76 -6.26 7.91
CA VAL A 131 -20.22 -7.36 7.05
C VAL A 131 -20.35 -6.91 5.59
N LYS A 132 -20.88 -5.70 5.38
CA LYS A 132 -20.99 -5.11 4.03
C LYS A 132 -19.60 -4.82 3.47
N ASP A 133 -18.71 -4.29 4.30
CA ASP A 133 -17.34 -3.98 3.87
C ASP A 133 -16.59 -5.25 3.51
N LEU A 134 -16.71 -6.31 4.32
CA LEU A 134 -16.14 -7.61 4.01
C LEU A 134 -16.71 -8.21 2.72
N ALA A 135 -18.03 -8.14 2.51
CA ALA A 135 -18.64 -8.63 1.28
C ALA A 135 -18.15 -7.88 0.03
N ILE A 136 -17.99 -6.56 0.12
CA ILE A 136 -17.40 -5.74 -0.95
C ILE A 136 -15.93 -6.12 -1.16
N GLY A 137 -15.16 -6.26 -0.08
CA GLY A 137 -13.76 -6.67 -0.15
C GLY A 137 -13.59 -8.03 -0.83
N ILE A 138 -14.44 -9.01 -0.50
CA ILE A 138 -14.47 -10.32 -1.16
C ILE A 138 -14.85 -10.15 -2.64
N ALA A 139 -15.90 -9.38 -2.95
CA ALA A 139 -16.35 -9.16 -4.32
C ALA A 139 -15.28 -8.49 -5.20
N LEU A 140 -14.42 -7.64 -4.64
CA LEU A 140 -13.31 -7.01 -5.34
C LEU A 140 -12.09 -7.92 -5.46
N THR A 141 -11.82 -8.76 -4.46
CA THR A 141 -10.63 -9.62 -4.43
C THR A 141 -10.81 -10.92 -5.21
N LEU A 142 -12.04 -11.38 -5.42
CA LEU A 142 -12.34 -12.60 -6.21
C LEU A 142 -11.91 -12.47 -7.68
N PRO A 143 -12.27 -11.39 -8.41
CA PRO A 143 -11.81 -11.19 -9.79
C PRO A 143 -10.29 -11.03 -9.88
N ILE A 144 -9.68 -10.38 -8.88
CA ILE A 144 -8.22 -10.24 -8.79
C ILE A 144 -7.59 -11.63 -8.63
N TYR A 145 -8.07 -12.45 -7.69
CA TYR A 145 -7.58 -13.83 -7.52
C TYR A 145 -7.66 -14.62 -8.83
N TRP A 146 -8.78 -14.52 -9.55
CA TRP A 146 -8.95 -15.21 -10.82
C TRP A 146 -7.98 -14.71 -11.89
N LEU A 147 -7.79 -13.38 -11.99
CA LEU A 147 -6.83 -12.78 -12.91
C LEU A 147 -5.40 -13.21 -12.61
N PHE A 148 -5.00 -13.30 -11.34
CA PHE A 148 -3.66 -13.75 -10.96
C PHE A 148 -3.47 -15.25 -11.19
N ASN A 149 -4.45 -16.07 -10.81
CA ASN A 149 -4.38 -17.51 -10.93
C ASN A 149 -4.45 -17.98 -12.40
N ALA A 150 -5.39 -17.44 -13.18
CA ALA A 150 -5.60 -17.81 -14.57
C ALA A 150 -4.76 -16.99 -15.56
N GLY A 151 -4.54 -15.70 -15.28
CA GLY A 151 -3.87 -14.79 -16.20
C GLY A 151 -2.36 -14.69 -16.02
N LEU A 152 -1.81 -15.02 -14.84
CA LEU A 152 -0.37 -14.90 -14.57
C LEU A 152 0.31 -16.23 -14.24
N GLY A 153 -0.46 -17.29 -13.98
CA GLY A 153 0.07 -18.60 -13.59
C GLY A 153 0.64 -18.64 -12.17
N VAL A 154 0.32 -17.64 -11.34
CA VAL A 154 0.80 -17.54 -9.96
C VAL A 154 -0.20 -18.23 -9.03
N SER A 155 0.21 -19.32 -8.38
CA SER A 155 -0.61 -20.03 -7.40
C SER A 155 -0.69 -19.25 -6.09
N LEU A 156 -1.78 -18.50 -5.91
CA LEU A 156 -2.10 -17.85 -4.64
C LEU A 156 -2.71 -18.86 -3.65
N PRO A 157 -2.50 -18.70 -2.33
CA PRO A 157 -3.07 -19.59 -1.32
C PRO A 157 -4.59 -19.73 -1.49
N PRO A 158 -5.10 -20.96 -1.73
CA PRO A 158 -6.50 -21.18 -2.01
C PRO A 158 -7.36 -20.91 -0.77
N LEU A 159 -8.61 -20.54 -1.02
CA LEU A 159 -9.65 -20.28 0.00
C LEU A 159 -9.92 -21.48 0.91
N VAL A 160 -9.64 -22.68 0.42
CA VAL A 160 -9.86 -23.95 1.11
C VAL A 160 -8.73 -24.87 0.71
N ASN A 161 -8.11 -25.53 1.69
CA ASN A 161 -7.18 -26.63 1.47
C ASN A 161 -7.78 -27.57 0.43
N ALA A 162 -7.06 -27.84 -0.65
CA ALA A 162 -7.53 -28.68 -1.75
C ALA A 162 -7.90 -30.08 -1.22
N TRP A 163 -9.18 -30.27 -0.90
CA TRP A 163 -9.87 -31.54 -0.71
C TRP A 163 -11.18 -31.55 -1.49
N ILE A 164 -11.10 -31.05 -2.72
CA ILE A 164 -11.75 -31.70 -3.87
C ILE A 164 -10.65 -31.90 -4.90
#